data_AF-A0A9Q4P2E4-F1
#
_entry.id   AF-A0A9Q4P2E4-F1
#
_cell.length_a   1.000
_cell.length_b   1.000
_cell.length_c   1.000
_cell.angle_alpha   90.00
_cell.angle_beta   90.00
_cell.angle_gamma   90.00
#
_symmetry.space_group_name_H-M   'P 1'
#
loop_
_entity.id
_entity.type
_entity.pdbx_description
1 polymer ?
#
loop_
_entity_poly.entity_id
_entity_poly.type
_entity_poly.pdbx_seq_one_letter_code
_entity_poly.pdbx_strand_id
1 'polypeptide(L)'
;MVKKILVDKYDLFVLSSLIHYLINLLYMCEIRFLLFILFMGCLCACGRVDLKSPKTLFSSVSEISEVEWSIEADSLARVEGIQCNDSVLLVFDFYSGKSYSLFDIYSGKMISRLGSIGQGRDEIPLGVFGYIENNRFYIYYDQTGYIGKFNLDSCSVILDCPPVCLAKYKIPGAQISKIAVVNDSLFLGAGTYNAEYQYLLFDNKSNVIDSAVTIYNSNEANLNIYHKFLSNQGRLRKRPGKSQFVYSINNSSNIDFFEIKNNKINLIKSLRFNNPEYTPTQDGDYSRVLFSDNNVIGYIDIGVTDKYVYTLYTNKKICDNNTYNDLSSTTVLVFDWNGNPVKQYELSKEAYYITIDKTLQRMYAVVRKPDMGWTIVCYAID
;
A
#
# COMPACT_ATOMS: atom_id res chain seq x y z
N MET A 1 -16.86 94.23 33.92
CA MET A 1 -16.54 94.08 32.49
C MET A 1 -16.43 92.58 32.20
N VAL A 2 -17.52 91.97 31.73
CA VAL A 2 -17.61 90.54 31.39
C VAL A 2 -17.95 90.46 29.92
N LYS A 3 -17.22 89.65 29.14
CA LYS A 3 -17.81 88.81 28.10
C LYS A 3 -16.82 87.72 27.70
N LYS A 4 -17.03 86.57 28.36
CA LYS A 4 -16.47 85.26 28.01
C LYS A 4 -16.89 84.92 26.57
N ILE A 5 -15.91 84.50 25.79
CA ILE A 5 -16.06 83.81 24.52
C ILE A 5 -16.78 82.48 24.80
N LEU A 6 -18.10 82.44 24.57
CA LEU A 6 -18.83 81.19 24.36
C LEU A 6 -18.59 80.80 22.90
N VAL A 7 -17.59 79.95 22.66
CA VAL A 7 -17.64 79.07 21.49
C VAL A 7 -18.59 77.96 21.87
N ASP A 8 -19.69 77.85 21.14
CA ASP A 8 -20.82 76.98 21.46
C ASP A 8 -20.37 75.53 21.61
N LYS A 9 -20.58 74.98 22.82
CA LYS A 9 -20.41 73.55 23.13
C LYS A 9 -21.20 72.65 22.17
N TYR A 10 -22.22 73.19 21.49
CA TYR A 10 -23.03 72.49 20.51
C TYR A 10 -22.24 72.14 19.23
N ASP A 11 -21.40 73.04 18.71
CA ASP A 11 -20.66 72.80 17.47
C ASP A 11 -19.53 71.78 17.65
N LEU A 12 -18.84 71.79 18.79
CA LEU A 12 -17.83 70.77 19.10
C LEU A 12 -18.44 69.37 19.28
N PHE A 13 -19.66 69.27 19.81
CA PHE A 13 -20.35 68.00 20.01
C PHE A 13 -20.82 67.40 18.67
N VAL A 14 -21.32 68.25 17.77
CA VAL A 14 -21.70 67.85 16.40
C VAL A 14 -20.48 67.46 15.59
N LEU A 15 -19.36 68.20 15.70
CA LEU A 15 -18.11 67.83 15.00
C LEU A 15 -17.55 66.49 15.50
N SER A 16 -17.57 66.27 16.83
CA SER A 16 -17.12 65.02 17.46
C SER A 16 -17.98 63.81 17.04
N SER A 17 -19.30 63.98 16.93
CA SER A 17 -20.20 62.92 16.49
C SER A 17 -20.05 62.62 15.00
N LEU A 18 -19.82 63.63 14.16
CA LEU A 18 -19.55 63.45 12.72
C LEU A 18 -18.21 62.74 12.48
N ILE A 19 -17.17 63.08 13.23
CA ILE A 19 -15.86 62.41 13.17
C ILE A 19 -15.98 60.95 13.62
N HIS A 20 -16.69 60.67 14.73
CA HIS A 20 -16.96 59.28 15.15
C HIS A 20 -17.76 58.50 14.11
N TYR A 21 -18.73 59.14 13.46
CA TYR A 21 -19.51 58.51 12.38
C TYR A 21 -18.64 58.20 11.16
N LEU A 22 -17.78 59.14 10.72
CA LEU A 22 -16.86 58.96 9.61
C LEU A 22 -15.79 57.89 9.89
N ILE A 23 -15.24 57.85 11.11
CA ILE A 23 -14.31 56.81 11.56
C ILE A 23 -15.01 55.45 11.53
N ASN A 24 -16.22 55.34 12.07
CA ASN A 24 -17.00 54.10 11.99
C ASN A 24 -17.32 53.71 10.54
N LEU A 25 -17.60 54.67 9.66
CA LEU A 25 -17.84 54.40 8.24
C LEU A 25 -16.58 53.86 7.53
N LEU A 26 -15.41 54.44 7.84
CA LEU A 26 -14.11 54.00 7.33
C LEU A 26 -13.75 52.60 7.86
N TYR A 27 -13.93 52.35 9.17
CA TYR A 27 -13.76 51.01 9.76
C TYR A 27 -14.70 49.98 9.14
N MET A 28 -15.96 50.34 8.88
CA MET A 28 -16.93 49.46 8.23
C MET A 28 -16.56 49.19 6.76
N CYS A 29 -15.97 50.16 6.06
CA CYS A 29 -15.44 49.99 4.70
C CYS A 29 -14.20 49.08 4.68
N GLU A 30 -13.26 49.27 5.61
CA GLU A 30 -12.07 48.42 5.74
C GLU A 30 -12.45 46.98 6.11
N ILE A 31 -13.39 46.78 7.05
CA ILE A 31 -13.90 45.45 7.41
C ILE A 31 -14.59 44.79 6.21
N ARG A 32 -15.39 45.53 5.43
CA ARG A 32 -16.01 45.01 4.21
C ARG A 32 -14.97 44.64 3.15
N PHE A 33 -13.90 45.42 3.02
CA PHE A 33 -12.81 45.12 2.09
C PHE A 33 -12.00 43.90 2.53
N LEU A 34 -11.71 43.76 3.83
CA LEU A 34 -11.05 42.59 4.41
C LEU A 34 -11.89 41.33 4.28
N LEU A 35 -13.21 41.43 4.51
CA LEU A 35 -14.16 40.34 4.27
C LEU A 35 -14.25 39.98 2.78
N PHE A 36 -14.16 40.96 1.88
CA PHE A 36 -14.13 40.72 0.43
C PHE A 36 -12.84 40.02 -0.02
N ILE A 37 -11.68 40.38 0.56
CA ILE A 37 -10.41 39.68 0.32
C ILE A 37 -10.44 38.26 0.90
N LEU A 38 -11.01 38.07 2.09
CA LEU A 38 -11.23 36.73 2.68
C LEU A 38 -12.16 35.89 1.81
N PHE A 39 -13.22 36.49 1.27
CA PHE A 39 -14.17 35.83 0.38
C PHE A 39 -13.54 35.47 -0.97
N MET A 40 -12.72 36.36 -1.56
CA MET A 40 -11.93 36.06 -2.76
C MET A 40 -10.83 35.01 -2.50
N GLY A 41 -10.21 35.01 -1.32
CA GLY A 41 -9.27 33.98 -0.88
C GLY A 41 -9.94 32.60 -0.74
N CYS A 42 -11.20 32.56 -0.29
CA CYS A 42 -12.01 31.34 -0.28
C CYS A 42 -12.43 30.87 -1.69
N LEU A 43 -12.63 31.78 -2.64
CA LEU A 43 -12.98 31.44 -4.02
C LEU A 43 -11.79 30.90 -4.83
N CYS A 44 -10.55 31.27 -4.46
CA CYS A 44 -9.33 30.72 -5.07
C CYS A 44 -8.82 29.41 -4.43
N ALA A 45 -9.44 28.93 -3.36
CA ALA A 45 -9.00 27.73 -2.62
C ALA A 45 -9.74 26.43 -3.00
N CYS A 46 -10.66 26.47 -3.97
CA CYS A 46 -11.45 25.31 -4.39
C CYS A 46 -11.31 24.99 -5.88
N GLY A 47 -10.07 24.88 -6.36
CA GLY A 47 -9.79 23.92 -7.42
C GLY A 47 -9.64 22.56 -6.76
N ARG A 48 -10.69 21.74 -6.69
CA ARG A 48 -10.50 20.30 -6.48
C ARG A 48 -9.64 19.84 -7.65
N VAL A 49 -8.33 19.69 -7.42
CA VAL A 49 -7.49 18.93 -8.32
C VAL A 49 -8.09 17.54 -8.29
N ASP A 50 -8.82 17.20 -9.34
CA ASP A 50 -9.34 15.87 -9.58
C ASP A 50 -8.11 15.01 -9.83
N LEU A 51 -7.52 14.55 -8.73
CA LEU A 51 -6.38 13.68 -8.73
C LEU A 51 -6.88 12.34 -9.26
N LYS A 52 -6.92 12.20 -10.58
CA LYS A 52 -7.40 10.98 -11.26
C LYS A 52 -6.40 9.82 -11.15
N SER A 53 -5.14 10.10 -10.78
CA SER A 53 -4.09 9.09 -10.70
C SER A 53 -2.98 9.50 -9.70
N PRO A 54 -2.45 8.56 -8.89
CA PRO A 54 -1.26 8.74 -8.07
C PRO A 54 -0.04 9.26 -8.85
N LYS A 55 0.08 8.97 -10.16
CA LYS A 55 1.18 9.48 -11.00
C LYS A 55 1.26 11.01 -10.99
N THR A 56 0.13 11.69 -10.82
CA THR A 56 0.07 13.17 -10.78
C THR A 56 0.74 13.79 -9.55
N LEU A 57 1.07 12.98 -8.54
CA LEU A 57 1.81 13.43 -7.36
C LEU A 57 3.31 13.63 -7.63
N PHE A 58 3.82 13.12 -8.75
CA PHE A 58 5.25 13.06 -9.05
C PHE A 58 5.62 14.09 -10.11
N SER A 59 6.54 14.98 -9.79
CA SER A 59 7.00 16.05 -10.69
C SER A 59 8.15 15.63 -11.61
N SER A 60 8.84 14.54 -11.30
CA SER A 60 9.99 14.04 -12.06
C SER A 60 9.95 12.54 -12.23
N VAL A 61 10.28 12.09 -13.45
CA VAL A 61 10.44 10.68 -13.81
C VAL A 61 11.92 10.42 -14.06
N SER A 62 12.43 9.31 -13.55
CA SER A 62 13.80 8.86 -13.74
C SER A 62 13.78 7.52 -14.46
N GLU A 63 14.33 7.47 -15.66
CA GLU A 63 14.59 6.20 -16.34
C GLU A 63 15.76 5.50 -15.64
N ILE A 64 15.61 4.22 -15.34
CA ILE A 64 16.67 3.44 -14.68
C ILE A 64 17.23 2.37 -15.60
N SER A 65 18.54 2.16 -15.51
CA SER A 65 19.26 1.23 -16.38
C SER A 65 19.26 -0.18 -15.80
N GLU A 66 19.17 -1.17 -16.70
CA GLU A 66 19.41 -2.57 -16.36
C GLU A 66 20.88 -2.76 -15.93
N VAL A 67 21.08 -3.58 -14.91
CA VAL A 67 22.40 -4.02 -14.45
C VAL A 67 22.65 -5.41 -15.00
N GLU A 68 23.89 -5.67 -15.45
CA GLU A 68 24.31 -7.00 -15.85
C GLU A 68 24.23 -7.98 -14.66
N TRP A 69 23.14 -8.74 -14.63
CA TRP A 69 22.82 -9.74 -13.63
C TRP A 69 21.71 -10.62 -14.19
N SER A 70 21.78 -11.93 -13.96
CA SER A 70 20.79 -12.87 -14.47
C SER A 70 20.75 -14.14 -13.64
N ILE A 71 19.61 -14.82 -13.67
CA ILE A 71 19.48 -16.21 -13.23
C ILE A 71 19.68 -17.17 -14.41
N GLU A 72 19.95 -18.44 -14.13
CA GLU A 72 20.01 -19.48 -15.16
C GLU A 72 18.66 -19.61 -15.89
N ALA A 73 18.71 -19.81 -17.22
CA ALA A 73 17.52 -19.99 -18.03
C ALA A 73 16.67 -21.17 -17.53
N ASP A 74 15.35 -21.02 -17.58
CA ASP A 74 14.37 -22.06 -17.23
C ASP A 74 14.43 -22.53 -15.76
N SER A 75 15.04 -21.73 -14.88
CA SER A 75 15.07 -21.96 -13.43
C SER A 75 13.72 -21.74 -12.74
N LEU A 76 12.78 -21.07 -13.41
CA LEU A 76 11.47 -20.65 -12.89
C LEU A 76 10.35 -21.33 -13.67
N ALA A 77 9.25 -21.67 -12.98
CA ALA A 77 8.07 -22.30 -13.56
C ALA A 77 6.84 -21.39 -13.48
N ARG A 78 6.32 -21.12 -12.27
CA ARG A 78 5.14 -20.27 -12.07
C ARG A 78 5.41 -19.30 -10.92
N VAL A 79 5.66 -18.05 -11.28
CA VAL A 79 6.01 -17.00 -10.33
C VAL A 79 4.77 -16.28 -9.80
N GLU A 80 4.65 -16.14 -8.49
CA GLU A 80 3.56 -15.43 -7.80
C GLU A 80 4.04 -14.30 -6.88
N GLY A 81 5.35 -14.04 -6.86
CA GLY A 81 5.98 -13.00 -6.05
C GLY A 81 7.48 -13.15 -5.96
N ILE A 82 8.14 -12.11 -5.45
CA ILE A 82 9.58 -12.06 -5.23
C ILE A 82 9.90 -11.25 -3.98
N GLN A 83 10.89 -11.67 -3.19
CA GLN A 83 11.36 -11.00 -1.98
C GLN A 83 12.89 -11.12 -1.90
N CYS A 84 13.57 -10.18 -1.27
CA CYS A 84 15.01 -10.28 -1.03
C CYS A 84 15.41 -9.78 0.36
N ASN A 85 16.62 -10.17 0.75
CA ASN A 85 17.45 -9.46 1.73
C ASN A 85 18.80 -9.15 1.07
N ASP A 86 19.85 -8.96 1.88
CA ASP A 86 21.21 -8.63 1.47
C ASP A 86 22.04 -9.82 0.95
N SER A 87 21.48 -11.03 0.92
CA SER A 87 22.18 -12.25 0.51
C SER A 87 21.38 -13.13 -0.46
N VAL A 88 20.07 -13.21 -0.27
CA VAL A 88 19.19 -14.10 -1.05
C VAL A 88 18.07 -13.34 -1.75
N LEU A 89 17.77 -13.83 -2.95
CA LEU A 89 16.58 -13.52 -3.72
C LEU A 89 15.65 -14.73 -3.69
N LEU A 90 14.48 -14.59 -3.06
CA LEU A 90 13.49 -15.64 -2.88
C LEU A 90 12.31 -15.36 -3.81
N VAL A 91 12.04 -16.30 -4.72
CA VAL A 91 10.95 -16.24 -5.68
C VAL A 91 9.85 -17.21 -5.24
N PHE A 92 8.59 -16.75 -5.24
CA PHE A 92 7.44 -17.62 -5.01
C PHE A 92 7.19 -18.35 -6.32
N ASP A 93 7.77 -19.53 -6.45
CA ASP A 93 7.90 -20.27 -7.70
C ASP A 93 7.44 -21.71 -7.49
N PHE A 94 6.34 -22.08 -8.14
CA PHE A 94 5.81 -23.44 -8.05
C PHE A 94 6.58 -24.36 -9.00
N TYR A 95 7.69 -24.87 -8.49
CA TYR A 95 8.62 -25.70 -9.26
C TYR A 95 8.85 -27.03 -8.55
N SER A 96 8.49 -28.13 -9.23
CA SER A 96 8.77 -29.50 -8.77
C SER A 96 8.30 -29.79 -7.34
N GLY A 97 7.08 -29.39 -6.99
CA GLY A 97 6.48 -29.66 -5.68
C GLY A 97 7.02 -28.79 -4.53
N LYS A 98 7.84 -27.78 -4.83
CA LYS A 98 8.29 -26.75 -3.87
C LYS A 98 7.60 -25.41 -4.17
N SER A 99 7.37 -24.59 -3.14
CA SER A 99 6.72 -23.28 -3.28
C SER A 99 7.68 -22.12 -3.54
N TYR A 100 8.98 -22.29 -3.24
CA TYR A 100 9.95 -21.20 -3.30
C TYR A 100 11.28 -21.63 -3.91
N SER A 101 11.84 -20.77 -4.75
CA SER A 101 13.19 -20.89 -5.33
C SER A 101 14.09 -19.79 -4.76
N LEU A 102 15.28 -20.16 -4.27
CA LEU A 102 16.25 -19.25 -3.66
C LEU A 102 17.46 -19.09 -4.58
N PHE A 103 17.86 -17.85 -4.80
CA PHE A 103 19.02 -17.47 -5.60
C PHE A 103 19.96 -16.61 -4.78
N ASP A 104 21.25 -16.74 -5.03
CA ASP A 104 22.26 -15.83 -4.50
C ASP A 104 22.13 -14.47 -5.19
N ILE A 105 22.00 -13.40 -4.40
CA ILE A 105 21.68 -12.07 -4.93
C ILE A 105 22.84 -11.45 -5.72
N TYR A 106 24.07 -11.90 -5.48
CA TYR A 106 25.27 -11.38 -6.14
C TYR A 106 25.52 -12.05 -7.49
N SER A 107 25.41 -13.38 -7.54
CA SER A 107 25.75 -14.20 -8.71
C SER A 107 24.56 -14.67 -9.53
N GLY A 108 23.33 -14.61 -8.99
CA GLY A 108 22.12 -15.13 -9.63
C GLY A 108 22.03 -16.66 -9.67
N LYS A 109 23.00 -17.37 -9.09
CA LYS A 109 22.99 -18.84 -9.02
C LYS A 109 21.92 -19.34 -8.06
N MET A 110 21.25 -20.42 -8.43
CA MET A 110 20.29 -21.08 -7.55
C MET A 110 21.01 -21.69 -6.34
N ILE A 111 20.51 -21.39 -5.15
CA ILE A 111 20.99 -21.94 -3.88
C ILE A 111 20.23 -23.23 -3.55
N SER A 112 18.90 -23.13 -3.49
CA SER A 112 18.01 -24.24 -3.09
C SER A 112 16.56 -23.95 -3.45
N ARG A 113 15.68 -24.92 -3.19
CA ARG A 113 14.22 -24.75 -3.19
C ARG A 113 13.65 -25.21 -1.87
N LEU A 114 12.66 -24.50 -1.33
CA LEU A 114 12.07 -24.81 -0.03
C LEU A 114 10.54 -24.73 -0.04
N GLY A 115 9.92 -25.23 1.03
CA GLY A 115 8.46 -25.30 1.19
C GLY A 115 7.85 -26.41 0.35
N SER A 116 7.98 -27.66 0.81
CA SER A 116 7.29 -28.80 0.20
C SER A 116 5.78 -28.57 0.21
N ILE A 117 5.16 -28.70 -0.95
CA ILE A 117 3.72 -28.49 -1.12
C ILE A 117 2.97 -29.75 -0.67
N GLY A 118 2.06 -29.59 0.28
CA GLY A 118 1.20 -30.66 0.75
C GLY A 118 0.45 -30.33 2.03
N GLN A 119 0.02 -31.38 2.74
CA GLN A 119 -0.77 -31.28 3.98
C GLN A 119 -0.14 -32.03 5.15
N GLY A 120 1.05 -32.60 4.95
CA GLY A 120 1.85 -33.23 5.98
C GLY A 120 2.33 -32.24 7.04
N ARG A 121 2.88 -32.77 8.13
CA ARG A 121 3.30 -32.00 9.32
C ARG A 121 4.28 -30.86 8.99
N ASP A 122 5.18 -31.11 8.05
CA ASP A 122 6.29 -30.23 7.67
C ASP A 122 6.07 -29.58 6.29
N GLU A 123 4.92 -29.81 5.69
CA GLU A 123 4.53 -29.30 4.38
C GLU A 123 3.68 -28.03 4.51
N ILE A 124 3.60 -27.25 3.44
CA ILE A 124 2.75 -26.07 3.34
C ILE A 124 1.75 -26.24 2.19
N PRO A 125 0.52 -25.71 2.32
CA PRO A 125 -0.41 -25.68 1.20
C PRO A 125 0.13 -24.85 0.02
N LEU A 126 -0.45 -25.05 -1.16
CA LEU A 126 -0.20 -24.19 -2.31
C LEU A 126 -0.80 -22.79 -2.06
N GLY A 127 -0.13 -21.73 -2.54
CA GLY A 127 -0.63 -20.36 -2.40
C GLY A 127 -0.29 -19.69 -1.07
N VAL A 128 0.82 -20.10 -0.43
CA VAL A 128 1.32 -19.49 0.80
C VAL A 128 2.21 -18.30 0.47
N PHE A 129 1.76 -17.12 0.87
CA PHE A 129 2.47 -15.87 0.66
C PHE A 129 3.33 -15.52 1.88
N GLY A 130 4.27 -14.59 1.67
CA GLY A 130 5.14 -14.16 2.75
C GLY A 130 5.90 -12.87 2.46
N TYR A 131 6.83 -12.57 3.36
CA TYR A 131 7.80 -11.49 3.20
C TYR A 131 9.05 -11.80 4.04
N ILE A 132 10.18 -11.21 3.65
CA ILE A 132 11.43 -11.35 4.39
C ILE A 132 11.60 -10.17 5.35
N GLU A 133 11.96 -10.46 6.60
CA GLU A 133 12.42 -9.46 7.57
C GLU A 133 13.49 -10.07 8.48
N ASN A 134 14.62 -9.37 8.67
CA ASN A 134 15.72 -9.79 9.55
C ASN A 134 16.15 -11.25 9.34
N ASN A 135 16.37 -11.62 8.07
CA ASN A 135 16.76 -12.96 7.64
C ASN A 135 15.77 -14.10 7.99
N ARG A 136 14.52 -13.73 8.27
CA ARG A 136 13.41 -14.67 8.45
C ARG A 136 12.44 -14.47 7.29
N PHE A 137 12.00 -15.57 6.70
CA PHE A 137 10.92 -15.55 5.73
C PHE A 137 9.63 -15.90 6.45
N TYR A 138 8.83 -14.89 6.74
CA TYR A 138 7.52 -15.07 7.36
C TYR A 138 6.51 -15.48 6.30
N ILE A 139 5.75 -16.53 6.60
CA ILE A 139 4.72 -17.08 5.73
C ILE A 139 3.38 -17.08 6.43
N TYR A 140 2.31 -17.00 5.64
CA TYR A 140 0.96 -17.14 6.15
C TYR A 140 0.04 -17.79 5.13
N TYR A 141 -0.95 -18.51 5.65
CA TYR A 141 -2.02 -19.11 4.88
C TYR A 141 -3.36 -18.72 5.49
N ASP A 142 -4.10 -17.89 4.76
CA ASP A 142 -5.35 -17.31 5.23
C ASP A 142 -6.44 -18.36 5.47
N GLN A 143 -6.52 -19.39 4.63
CA GLN A 143 -7.57 -20.42 4.72
C GLN A 143 -7.52 -21.23 6.03
N THR A 144 -6.33 -21.46 6.59
CA THR A 144 -6.16 -22.20 7.87
C THR A 144 -5.76 -21.32 9.03
N GLY A 145 -5.57 -20.02 8.77
CA GLY A 145 -5.03 -19.05 9.70
C GLY A 145 -3.59 -19.34 10.14
N TYR A 146 -2.84 -20.13 9.39
CA TYR A 146 -1.46 -20.49 9.72
C TYR A 146 -0.54 -19.28 9.54
N ILE A 147 0.30 -19.02 10.53
CA ILE A 147 1.41 -18.06 10.46
C ILE A 147 2.68 -18.81 10.87
N GLY A 148 3.71 -18.75 10.05
CA GLY A 148 4.98 -19.43 10.29
C GLY A 148 6.18 -18.62 9.84
N LYS A 149 7.38 -19.15 10.09
CA LYS A 149 8.62 -18.57 9.59
C LYS A 149 9.66 -19.63 9.23
N PHE A 150 10.38 -19.40 8.15
CA PHE A 150 11.64 -20.07 7.86
C PHE A 150 12.81 -19.22 8.37
N ASN A 151 13.88 -19.88 8.84
CA ASN A 151 15.16 -19.23 9.11
C ASN A 151 16.06 -19.36 7.89
N LEU A 152 16.32 -18.24 7.19
CA LEU A 152 17.02 -18.30 5.91
C LEU A 152 18.50 -18.69 6.05
N ASP A 153 19.18 -18.34 7.16
CA ASP A 153 20.54 -18.83 7.47
C ASP A 153 20.61 -20.36 7.49
N SER A 154 19.56 -20.99 8.00
CA SER A 154 19.48 -22.45 8.05
C SER A 154 19.06 -23.04 6.69
N CYS A 155 18.23 -22.35 5.93
CA CYS A 155 17.72 -22.82 4.63
C CYS A 155 18.75 -22.71 3.49
N SER A 156 19.78 -21.89 3.64
CA SER A 156 20.92 -21.84 2.70
C SER A 156 21.88 -23.03 2.85
N VAL A 157 21.74 -23.82 3.92
CA VAL A 157 22.62 -24.96 4.23
C VAL A 157 21.84 -26.29 4.31
N ILE A 158 20.57 -26.26 4.72
CA ILE A 158 19.73 -27.45 4.92
C ILE A 158 18.63 -27.47 3.86
N LEU A 159 18.60 -28.53 3.05
CA LEU A 159 17.67 -28.70 1.93
C LEU A 159 16.19 -28.84 2.32
N ASP A 160 15.90 -29.37 3.52
CA ASP A 160 14.52 -29.54 4.03
C ASP A 160 14.37 -28.94 5.43
N CYS A 161 14.41 -27.61 5.51
CA CYS A 161 14.12 -26.86 6.74
C CYS A 161 12.61 -26.56 6.84
N PRO A 162 11.84 -27.21 7.73
CA PRO A 162 10.42 -26.94 7.86
C PRO A 162 10.14 -25.57 8.50
N PRO A 163 9.00 -24.94 8.22
CA PRO A 163 8.66 -23.68 8.84
C PRO A 163 8.30 -23.85 10.32
N VAL A 164 8.75 -22.93 11.15
CA VAL A 164 8.34 -22.85 12.55
C VAL A 164 6.99 -22.16 12.64
N CYS A 165 5.98 -22.85 13.17
CA CYS A 165 4.66 -22.30 13.42
C CYS A 165 4.70 -21.22 14.52
N LEU A 166 4.14 -20.05 14.25
CA LEU A 166 3.99 -18.96 15.22
C LEU A 166 2.58 -18.93 15.80
N ALA A 167 1.56 -19.10 14.96
CA ALA A 167 0.16 -19.09 15.36
C ALA A 167 -0.72 -19.82 14.34
N LYS A 168 -1.88 -20.25 14.81
CA LYS A 168 -3.02 -20.64 13.97
C LYS A 168 -4.23 -19.85 14.46
N TYR A 169 -4.54 -18.76 13.78
CA TYR A 169 -5.60 -17.87 14.24
C TYR A 169 -6.98 -18.35 13.80
N LYS A 170 -7.99 -18.08 14.64
CA LYS A 170 -9.39 -18.25 14.28
C LYS A 170 -10.20 -17.11 14.91
N ILE A 171 -10.47 -16.09 14.12
CA ILE A 171 -11.13 -14.86 14.59
C ILE A 171 -12.48 -14.74 13.89
N PRO A 172 -13.61 -14.87 14.62
CA PRO A 172 -14.93 -14.65 14.05
C PRO A 172 -15.04 -13.27 13.41
N GLY A 173 -15.66 -13.20 12.22
CA GLY A 173 -15.86 -11.94 11.49
C GLY A 173 -14.61 -11.40 10.78
N ALA A 174 -13.45 -12.02 10.91
CA ALA A 174 -12.24 -11.65 10.17
C ALA A 174 -12.16 -12.38 8.82
N GLN A 175 -11.84 -11.64 7.77
CA GLN A 175 -11.45 -12.15 6.46
C GLN A 175 -10.10 -11.50 6.10
N ILE A 176 -9.01 -12.21 6.34
CA ILE A 176 -7.65 -11.65 6.26
C ILE A 176 -6.99 -12.13 4.98
N SER A 177 -6.54 -11.21 4.12
CA SER A 177 -5.87 -11.54 2.85
C SER A 177 -4.34 -11.45 2.93
N LYS A 178 -3.84 -10.64 3.87
CA LYS A 178 -2.41 -10.39 4.10
C LYS A 178 -2.13 -10.24 5.58
N ILE A 179 -0.97 -10.73 6.02
CA ILE A 179 -0.52 -10.66 7.40
C ILE A 179 0.89 -10.08 7.48
N ALA A 180 1.12 -9.25 8.50
CA ALA A 180 2.44 -8.86 8.94
C ALA A 180 2.63 -9.19 10.42
N VAL A 181 3.78 -9.78 10.74
CA VAL A 181 4.23 -10.05 12.09
C VAL A 181 4.78 -8.76 12.70
N VAL A 182 4.11 -8.25 13.74
CA VAL A 182 4.59 -7.10 14.50
C VAL A 182 5.72 -7.55 15.41
N ASN A 183 5.49 -8.65 16.13
CA ASN A 183 6.46 -9.44 16.89
C ASN A 183 5.95 -10.89 17.03
N ASP A 184 6.71 -11.77 17.67
CA ASP A 184 6.40 -13.21 17.78
C ASP A 184 5.07 -13.54 18.51
N SER A 185 4.35 -12.55 19.07
CA SER A 185 3.03 -12.74 19.70
C SER A 185 1.94 -11.77 19.23
N LEU A 186 2.23 -10.89 18.27
CA LEU A 186 1.31 -9.85 17.81
C LEU A 186 1.35 -9.71 16.28
N PHE A 187 0.18 -9.76 15.66
CA PHE A 187 0.01 -9.83 14.21
C PHE A 187 -0.97 -8.78 13.71
N LEU A 188 -0.63 -8.17 12.58
CA LEU A 188 -1.49 -7.29 11.82
C LEU A 188 -2.08 -8.07 10.64
N GLY A 189 -3.41 -8.18 10.59
CA GLY A 189 -4.15 -8.65 9.44
C GLY A 189 -4.72 -7.49 8.62
N ALA A 190 -4.63 -7.60 7.29
CA ALA A 190 -5.27 -6.71 6.34
C ALA A 190 -6.25 -7.50 5.45
N GLY A 191 -7.45 -6.95 5.26
CA GLY A 191 -8.56 -7.57 4.55
C GLY A 191 -9.85 -6.91 5.02
N THR A 192 -10.71 -7.62 5.74
CA THR A 192 -11.84 -7.02 6.44
C THR A 192 -12.06 -7.64 7.81
N TYR A 193 -12.53 -6.84 8.77
CA TYR A 193 -13.01 -7.29 10.06
C TYR A 193 -14.41 -6.75 10.32
N ASN A 194 -15.33 -7.64 10.67
CA ASN A 194 -16.76 -7.37 10.87
C ASN A 194 -17.43 -6.62 9.71
N ALA A 195 -16.91 -6.80 8.48
CA ALA A 195 -17.39 -6.13 7.28
C ALA A 195 -17.37 -4.58 7.37
N GLU A 196 -16.49 -4.04 8.23
CA GLU A 196 -16.40 -2.60 8.53
C GLU A 196 -14.95 -2.09 8.50
N TYR A 197 -14.01 -2.79 9.13
CA TYR A 197 -12.63 -2.33 9.29
C TYR A 197 -11.66 -3.03 8.33
N GLN A 198 -10.72 -2.29 7.76
CA GLN A 198 -9.70 -2.78 6.83
C GLN A 198 -8.58 -3.56 7.54
N TYR A 199 -8.27 -3.13 8.77
CA TYR A 199 -7.13 -3.63 9.54
C TYR A 199 -7.56 -4.18 10.89
N LEU A 200 -6.91 -5.28 11.27
CA LEU A 200 -7.11 -5.98 12.54
C LEU A 200 -5.75 -6.27 13.18
N LEU A 201 -5.60 -5.95 14.45
CA LEU A 201 -4.46 -6.31 15.27
C LEU A 201 -4.89 -7.40 16.26
N PHE A 202 -4.18 -8.52 16.30
CA PHE A 202 -4.53 -9.66 17.14
C PHE A 202 -3.30 -10.39 17.68
N ASP A 203 -3.47 -11.09 18.80
CA ASP A 203 -2.39 -11.85 19.44
C ASP A 203 -2.33 -13.33 18.96
N ASN A 204 -1.31 -14.07 19.41
CA ASN A 204 -1.14 -15.49 19.11
C ASN A 204 -2.20 -16.43 19.70
N LYS A 205 -3.15 -15.90 20.49
CA LYS A 205 -4.31 -16.62 21.02
C LYS A 205 -5.60 -16.24 20.29
N SER A 206 -5.50 -15.50 19.18
CA SER A 206 -6.64 -14.98 18.41
C SER A 206 -7.47 -13.92 19.14
N ASN A 207 -6.94 -13.30 20.20
CA ASN A 207 -7.62 -12.16 20.82
C ASN A 207 -7.43 -10.93 19.94
N VAL A 208 -8.54 -10.25 19.62
CA VAL A 208 -8.52 -8.97 18.94
C VAL A 208 -8.06 -7.89 19.92
N ILE A 209 -7.00 -7.17 19.53
CA ILE A 209 -6.39 -6.10 20.33
C ILE A 209 -6.87 -4.72 19.84
N ASP A 210 -6.99 -4.57 18.53
CA ASP A 210 -7.46 -3.33 17.90
C ASP A 210 -7.98 -3.61 16.48
N SER A 211 -8.85 -2.74 15.98
CA SER A 211 -9.26 -2.72 14.57
C SER A 211 -9.44 -1.27 14.13
N ALA A 212 -9.04 -0.94 12.91
CA ALA A 212 -9.04 0.45 12.47
C ALA A 212 -9.23 0.58 10.96
N VAL A 213 -9.52 1.83 10.57
CA VAL A 213 -9.76 2.30 9.20
C VAL A 213 -10.99 1.63 8.58
N THR A 214 -12.05 2.41 8.42
CA THR A 214 -13.27 1.95 7.78
C THR A 214 -13.04 1.68 6.29
N ILE A 215 -13.52 0.54 5.79
CA ILE A 215 -13.47 0.21 4.36
C ILE A 215 -14.37 1.14 3.55
N TYR A 216 -14.03 1.40 2.29
CA TYR A 216 -14.74 2.38 1.46
C TYR A 216 -16.21 2.04 1.21
N ASN A 217 -16.57 0.75 1.29
CA ASN A 217 -17.92 0.21 1.09
C ASN A 217 -18.56 -0.28 2.39
N SER A 218 -18.15 0.23 3.56
CA SER A 218 -18.68 -0.22 4.86
C SER A 218 -20.19 -0.05 4.97
N ASN A 219 -20.71 1.04 4.40
CA ASN A 219 -22.11 1.45 4.49
C ASN A 219 -23.01 0.80 3.42
N GLU A 220 -22.43 0.01 2.51
CA GLU A 220 -23.16 -0.68 1.44
C GLU A 220 -23.88 -1.92 1.99
N ALA A 221 -25.16 -1.75 2.34
CA ALA A 221 -25.98 -2.77 3.01
C ALA A 221 -26.31 -3.99 2.13
N ASN A 222 -26.22 -3.86 0.81
CA ASN A 222 -26.42 -4.95 -0.16
C ASN A 222 -25.19 -5.88 -0.26
N LEU A 223 -24.04 -5.50 0.31
CA LEU A 223 -22.83 -6.31 0.28
C LEU A 223 -22.70 -7.16 1.54
N ASN A 224 -22.61 -8.47 1.36
CA ASN A 224 -22.26 -9.39 2.43
C ASN A 224 -20.75 -9.27 2.80
N ILE A 225 -20.35 -9.99 3.86
CA ILE A 225 -18.97 -9.98 4.35
C ILE A 225 -17.94 -10.40 3.29
N TYR A 226 -18.30 -11.33 2.40
CA TYR A 226 -17.41 -11.86 1.36
C TYR A 226 -17.25 -10.89 0.18
N HIS A 227 -18.33 -10.24 -0.28
CA HIS A 227 -18.23 -9.17 -1.29
C HIS A 227 -17.32 -8.04 -0.81
N LYS A 228 -17.50 -7.63 0.46
CA LYS A 228 -16.65 -6.62 1.10
C LYS A 228 -15.20 -7.10 1.22
N PHE A 229 -14.96 -8.35 1.60
CA PHE A 229 -13.62 -8.93 1.64
C PHE A 229 -12.93 -8.93 0.27
N LEU A 230 -13.56 -9.54 -0.74
CA LEU A 230 -12.99 -9.74 -2.08
C LEU A 230 -12.63 -8.41 -2.75
N SER A 231 -13.40 -7.35 -2.48
CA SER A 231 -13.18 -6.01 -3.02
C SER A 231 -12.25 -5.11 -2.17
N ASN A 232 -11.70 -5.62 -1.06
CA ASN A 232 -10.76 -4.92 -0.18
C ASN A 232 -9.44 -5.70 0.03
N GLN A 233 -9.18 -6.74 -0.77
CA GLN A 233 -7.91 -7.47 -0.78
C GLN A 233 -6.78 -6.62 -1.40
N GLY A 234 -5.54 -6.94 -1.05
CA GLY A 234 -4.45 -6.03 -1.36
C GLY A 234 -3.04 -6.57 -1.14
N ARG A 235 -2.07 -5.64 -1.12
CA ARG A 235 -0.65 -5.89 -0.86
C ARG A 235 -0.27 -5.21 0.44
N LEU A 236 0.32 -5.95 1.38
CA LEU A 236 0.80 -5.45 2.67
C LEU A 236 2.32 -5.56 2.74
N ARG A 237 2.99 -4.49 3.17
CA ARG A 237 4.41 -4.52 3.54
C ARG A 237 4.65 -3.82 4.87
N LYS A 238 5.61 -4.33 5.63
CA LYS A 238 6.10 -3.77 6.88
C LYS A 238 7.44 -3.08 6.63
N ARG A 239 7.67 -1.93 7.27
CA ARG A 239 8.96 -1.26 7.29
C ARG A 239 9.97 -2.11 8.03
N PRO A 240 11.10 -2.49 7.43
CA PRO A 240 12.11 -3.29 8.10
C PRO A 240 12.50 -2.70 9.46
N GLY A 241 12.32 -3.48 10.53
CA GLY A 241 12.71 -3.10 11.89
C GLY A 241 11.80 -2.07 12.58
N LYS A 242 10.67 -1.68 11.99
CA LYS A 242 9.69 -0.75 12.61
C LYS A 242 8.26 -1.27 12.47
N SER A 243 7.41 -0.89 13.41
CA SER A 243 5.96 -1.18 13.36
C SER A 243 5.22 -0.17 12.48
N GLN A 244 5.73 0.10 11.28
CA GLN A 244 5.10 0.92 10.25
C GLN A 244 4.79 0.06 9.03
N PHE A 245 3.68 0.34 8.38
CA PHE A 245 3.08 -0.53 7.37
C PHE A 245 2.52 0.30 6.23
N VAL A 246 2.49 -0.33 5.06
CA VAL A 246 1.83 0.17 3.88
C VAL A 246 0.91 -0.90 3.31
N TYR A 247 -0.30 -0.50 2.92
CA TYR A 247 -1.27 -1.41 2.31
C TYR A 247 -1.96 -0.76 1.11
N SER A 248 -1.89 -1.40 -0.06
CA SER A 248 -2.65 -1.00 -1.24
C SER A 248 -3.79 -1.97 -1.50
N ILE A 249 -4.94 -1.46 -1.93
CA ILE A 249 -6.08 -2.31 -2.36
C ILE A 249 -5.87 -2.67 -3.84
N ASN A 250 -6.05 -3.95 -4.17
CA ASN A 250 -5.97 -4.44 -5.55
C ASN A 250 -7.07 -3.79 -6.41
N ASN A 251 -6.83 -3.65 -7.72
CA ASN A 251 -7.83 -3.13 -8.65
C ASN A 251 -8.34 -1.75 -8.24
N SER A 252 -7.44 -0.94 -7.68
CA SER A 252 -7.74 0.38 -7.12
C SER A 252 -6.48 1.24 -7.13
N SER A 253 -6.67 2.55 -7.00
CA SER A 253 -5.57 3.49 -6.75
C SER A 253 -5.55 3.96 -5.29
N ASN A 254 -5.91 3.07 -4.37
CA ASN A 254 -5.98 3.35 -2.95
C ASN A 254 -4.80 2.72 -2.18
N ILE A 255 -4.14 3.53 -1.37
CA ILE A 255 -3.02 3.08 -0.52
C ILE A 255 -3.03 3.80 0.83
N ASP A 256 -2.75 3.05 1.90
CA ASP A 256 -2.61 3.56 3.26
C ASP A 256 -1.19 3.37 3.77
N PHE A 257 -0.73 4.35 4.53
CA PHE A 257 0.47 4.32 5.35
C PHE A 257 0.02 4.46 6.80
N PHE A 258 0.46 3.55 7.66
CA PHE A 258 0.01 3.50 9.04
C PHE A 258 1.04 2.85 9.95
N GLU A 259 0.84 2.97 11.25
CA GLU A 259 1.75 2.43 12.24
C GLU A 259 1.01 1.82 13.42
N ILE A 260 1.73 0.97 14.16
CA ILE A 260 1.24 0.43 15.43
C ILE A 260 2.04 1.08 16.55
N LYS A 261 1.36 1.85 17.39
CA LYS A 261 1.89 2.49 18.60
C LYS A 261 1.01 2.12 19.78
N ASN A 262 1.62 1.66 20.87
CA ASN A 262 0.90 1.24 22.08
C ASN A 262 -0.23 0.23 21.78
N ASN A 263 0.03 -0.75 20.92
CA ASN A 263 -0.94 -1.74 20.45
C ASN A 263 -2.20 -1.14 19.80
N LYS A 264 -2.10 0.07 19.24
CA LYS A 264 -3.15 0.72 18.47
C LYS A 264 -2.70 0.98 17.05
N ILE A 265 -3.59 0.74 16.10
CA ILE A 265 -3.39 1.04 14.69
C ILE A 265 -3.67 2.53 14.49
N ASN A 266 -2.66 3.26 14.01
CA ASN A 266 -2.74 4.70 13.76
C ASN A 266 -2.48 4.96 12.28
N LEU A 267 -3.48 5.48 11.57
CA LEU A 267 -3.36 5.89 10.18
C LEU A 267 -2.45 7.13 10.09
N ILE A 268 -1.38 7.05 9.30
CA ILE A 268 -0.47 8.18 9.03
C ILE A 268 -0.99 8.97 7.83
N LYS A 269 -1.27 8.26 6.73
CA LYS A 269 -1.75 8.85 5.49
C LYS A 269 -2.64 7.86 4.77
N SER A 270 -3.75 8.34 4.21
CA SER A 270 -4.55 7.59 3.26
C SER A 270 -4.62 8.37 1.96
N LEU A 271 -4.29 7.70 0.86
CA LEU A 271 -4.38 8.23 -0.49
C LEU A 271 -5.46 7.45 -1.22
N ARG A 272 -6.59 8.11 -1.51
CA ARG A 272 -7.79 7.51 -2.11
C ARG A 272 -8.10 8.17 -3.44
N PHE A 273 -7.55 7.63 -4.53
CA PHE A 273 -7.73 8.19 -5.86
C PHE A 273 -8.86 7.51 -6.63
N ASN A 274 -9.00 6.18 -6.47
CA ASN A 274 -10.01 5.41 -7.18
C ASN A 274 -10.33 4.13 -6.41
N ASN A 275 -11.60 3.99 -5.99
CA ASN A 275 -12.12 2.77 -5.37
C ASN A 275 -12.39 1.71 -6.44
N PRO A 276 -12.34 0.42 -6.10
CA PRO A 276 -12.72 -0.61 -7.06
C PRO A 276 -14.18 -0.46 -7.54
N GLU A 277 -14.38 -0.57 -8.85
CA GLU A 277 -15.66 -0.61 -9.55
C GLU A 277 -15.98 -2.06 -9.94
N TYR A 278 -17.09 -2.60 -9.44
CA TYR A 278 -17.46 -4.00 -9.64
C TYR A 278 -18.96 -4.24 -9.46
N THR A 279 -19.42 -5.37 -9.98
CA THR A 279 -20.74 -5.93 -9.70
C THR A 279 -20.61 -7.11 -8.73
N PRO A 280 -21.26 -7.09 -7.55
CA PRO A 280 -21.32 -8.26 -6.67
C PRO A 280 -22.24 -9.32 -7.28
N THR A 281 -21.81 -10.59 -7.27
CA THR A 281 -22.63 -11.71 -7.75
C THR A 281 -22.54 -12.89 -6.80
N GLN A 282 -23.57 -13.74 -6.83
CA GLN A 282 -23.66 -14.94 -6.01
C GLN A 282 -23.81 -16.15 -6.93
N ASP A 283 -23.02 -17.19 -6.70
CA ASP A 283 -23.09 -18.48 -7.40
C ASP A 283 -23.24 -19.58 -6.35
N GLY A 284 -24.50 -19.97 -6.07
CA GLY A 284 -24.83 -20.83 -4.93
C GLY A 284 -24.37 -20.21 -3.61
N ASP A 285 -23.51 -20.92 -2.88
CA ASP A 285 -22.93 -20.43 -1.61
C ASP A 285 -21.72 -19.51 -1.80
N TYR A 286 -21.20 -19.36 -3.03
CA TYR A 286 -20.00 -18.59 -3.32
C TYR A 286 -20.32 -17.17 -3.74
N SER A 287 -19.78 -16.20 -3.01
CA SER A 287 -19.80 -14.79 -3.40
C SER A 287 -18.66 -14.46 -4.35
N ARG A 288 -18.91 -13.58 -5.32
CA ARG A 288 -17.94 -13.10 -6.31
C ARG A 288 -18.04 -11.59 -6.49
N VAL A 289 -16.94 -10.98 -6.90
CA VAL A 289 -16.89 -9.59 -7.37
C VAL A 289 -16.39 -9.59 -8.79
N LEU A 290 -17.21 -9.10 -9.72
CA LEU A 290 -16.85 -8.97 -11.13
C LEU A 290 -16.48 -7.52 -11.39
N PHE A 291 -15.18 -7.24 -11.54
CA PHE A 291 -14.73 -5.87 -11.80
C PHE A 291 -15.25 -5.37 -13.14
N SER A 292 -15.62 -4.10 -13.17
CA SER A 292 -16.01 -3.41 -14.40
C SER A 292 -14.83 -3.39 -15.37
N ASP A 293 -15.11 -3.48 -16.67
CA ASP A 293 -14.07 -3.34 -17.70
C ASP A 293 -13.32 -2.02 -17.57
N ASN A 294 -14.01 -0.96 -17.12
CA ASN A 294 -13.42 0.36 -16.93
C ASN A 294 -12.58 0.50 -15.65
N ASN A 295 -12.59 -0.51 -14.77
CA ASN A 295 -11.86 -0.44 -13.51
C ASN A 295 -10.35 -0.41 -13.75
N VAL A 296 -9.64 0.48 -13.04
CA VAL A 296 -8.18 0.60 -13.13
C VAL A 296 -7.50 -0.49 -12.29
N ILE A 297 -6.46 -1.13 -12.84
CA ILE A 297 -5.65 -2.13 -12.11
C ILE A 297 -4.97 -1.48 -10.89
N GLY A 298 -4.30 -0.35 -11.10
CA GLY A 298 -3.69 0.45 -10.04
C GLY A 298 -2.41 -0.16 -9.48
N TYR A 299 -2.33 -0.34 -8.17
CA TYR A 299 -1.14 -0.89 -7.50
C TYR A 299 -1.06 -2.42 -7.69
N ILE A 300 0.03 -2.90 -8.29
CA ILE A 300 0.26 -4.33 -8.61
C ILE A 300 1.03 -5.03 -7.50
N ASP A 301 2.15 -4.43 -7.08
CA ASP A 301 3.04 -4.97 -6.06
C ASP A 301 3.78 -3.86 -5.30
N ILE A 302 4.33 -4.21 -4.14
CA ILE A 302 5.06 -3.29 -3.26
C ILE A 302 6.40 -3.91 -2.85
N GLY A 303 7.49 -3.18 -3.12
CA GLY A 303 8.81 -3.39 -2.52
C GLY A 303 9.11 -2.30 -1.49
N VAL A 304 9.92 -2.59 -0.47
CA VAL A 304 10.20 -1.61 0.59
C VAL A 304 11.65 -1.66 1.05
N THR A 305 12.13 -0.52 1.53
CA THR A 305 13.34 -0.43 2.36
C THR A 305 13.00 0.22 3.70
N ASP A 306 13.99 0.36 4.56
CA ASP A 306 13.86 1.16 5.77
C ASP A 306 13.65 2.65 5.49
N LYS A 307 13.89 3.14 4.27
CA LYS A 307 13.71 4.55 3.87
C LYS A 307 12.44 4.79 3.05
N TYR A 308 12.16 3.93 2.08
CA TYR A 308 11.14 4.20 1.06
C TYR A 308 10.23 3.00 0.80
N VAL A 309 9.08 3.32 0.21
CA VAL A 309 8.10 2.37 -0.32
C VAL A 309 8.08 2.51 -1.84
N TYR A 310 8.25 1.40 -2.56
CA TYR A 310 8.30 1.33 -4.01
C TYR A 310 7.07 0.56 -4.48
N THR A 311 6.17 1.20 -5.22
CA THR A 311 4.94 0.57 -5.68
C THR A 311 4.94 0.42 -7.19
N LEU A 312 4.83 -0.80 -7.68
CA LEU A 312 4.60 -1.06 -9.10
C LEU A 312 3.16 -0.67 -9.43
N TYR A 313 2.96 0.26 -10.36
CA TYR A 313 1.67 0.93 -10.55
C TYR A 313 1.31 1.07 -12.03
N THR A 314 0.03 0.88 -12.39
CA THR A 314 -0.46 1.15 -13.74
C THR A 314 -1.83 1.83 -13.75
N ASN A 315 -2.04 2.68 -14.77
CA ASN A 315 -3.37 3.25 -15.10
C ASN A 315 -4.14 2.38 -16.11
N LYS A 316 -3.58 1.23 -16.53
CA LYS A 316 -4.28 0.29 -17.41
C LYS A 316 -5.61 -0.12 -16.77
N LYS A 317 -6.65 -0.19 -17.59
CA LYS A 317 -7.92 -0.80 -17.22
C LYS A 317 -7.76 -2.31 -17.11
N ILE A 318 -8.57 -2.98 -16.31
CA ILE A 318 -8.57 -4.44 -16.22
C ILE A 318 -8.87 -5.06 -17.58
N CYS A 319 -9.84 -4.49 -18.31
CA CYS A 319 -10.20 -4.91 -19.66
C CYS A 319 -10.20 -3.68 -20.58
N ASP A 320 -9.62 -3.82 -21.76
CA ASP A 320 -9.68 -2.80 -22.80
C ASP A 320 -10.08 -3.46 -24.13
N ASN A 321 -11.18 -2.98 -24.72
CA ASN A 321 -11.76 -3.54 -25.95
C ASN A 321 -11.92 -5.08 -25.94
N ASN A 322 -12.52 -5.63 -24.89
CA ASN A 322 -12.72 -7.07 -24.65
C ASN A 322 -11.42 -7.90 -24.50
N THR A 323 -10.28 -7.24 -24.26
CA THR A 323 -8.99 -7.90 -23.99
C THR A 323 -8.55 -7.58 -22.56
N TYR A 324 -8.32 -8.61 -21.75
CA TYR A 324 -7.81 -8.43 -20.40
C TYR A 324 -6.35 -7.99 -20.43
N ASN A 325 -6.04 -6.91 -19.72
CA ASN A 325 -4.67 -6.46 -19.56
C ASN A 325 -3.95 -7.35 -18.55
N ASP A 326 -2.67 -7.60 -18.81
CA ASP A 326 -1.79 -8.22 -17.84
C ASP A 326 -1.61 -7.31 -16.60
N LEU A 327 -1.44 -7.93 -15.44
CA LEU A 327 -1.12 -7.25 -14.18
C LEU A 327 0.38 -6.88 -14.15
N SER A 328 0.80 -6.04 -15.10
CA SER A 328 2.17 -5.60 -15.27
C SER A 328 2.29 -4.09 -15.52
N SER A 329 3.45 -3.55 -15.16
CA SER A 329 3.79 -2.15 -15.41
C SER A 329 5.29 -1.92 -15.61
N THR A 330 5.62 -0.83 -16.29
CA THR A 330 6.96 -0.21 -16.31
C THR A 330 7.09 0.93 -15.29
N THR A 331 6.00 1.42 -14.71
CA THR A 331 6.02 2.55 -13.77
C THR A 331 6.17 2.08 -12.33
N VAL A 332 7.16 2.61 -11.61
CA VAL A 332 7.31 2.46 -10.15
C VAL A 332 7.20 3.82 -9.46
N LEU A 333 6.29 3.94 -8.50
CA LEU A 333 6.10 5.14 -7.70
C LEU A 333 6.78 4.98 -6.34
N VAL A 334 7.58 5.95 -5.93
CA VAL A 334 8.36 5.89 -4.69
C VAL A 334 7.81 6.88 -3.66
N PHE A 335 7.42 6.39 -2.50
CA PHE A 335 6.94 7.20 -1.38
C PHE A 335 7.90 7.11 -0.19
N ASP A 336 7.90 8.13 0.65
CA ASP A 336 8.40 7.98 2.01
C ASP A 336 7.38 7.24 2.90
N TRP A 337 7.79 6.87 4.11
CA TRP A 337 6.91 6.19 5.06
C TRP A 337 5.79 7.07 5.66
N ASN A 338 5.76 8.37 5.33
CA ASN A 338 4.64 9.27 5.66
C ASN A 338 3.65 9.41 4.49
N GLY A 339 3.87 8.70 3.37
CA GLY A 339 3.04 8.74 2.18
C GLY A 339 3.27 9.97 1.30
N ASN A 340 4.40 10.67 1.45
CA ASN A 340 4.78 11.75 0.56
C ASN A 340 5.44 11.20 -0.71
N PRO A 341 5.11 11.71 -1.91
CA PRO A 341 5.78 11.32 -3.14
C PRO A 341 7.26 11.74 -3.12
N VAL A 342 8.16 10.85 -3.53
CA VAL A 342 9.60 11.11 -3.60
C VAL A 342 10.06 11.20 -5.05
N LYS A 343 9.82 10.15 -5.84
CA LYS A 343 10.22 10.07 -7.25
C LYS A 343 9.44 8.97 -7.99
N GLN A 344 9.40 9.04 -9.31
CA GLN A 344 8.87 7.98 -10.17
C GLN A 344 10.03 7.38 -10.97
N TYR A 345 10.11 6.05 -11.01
CA TYR A 345 10.98 5.33 -11.94
C TYR A 345 10.18 4.79 -13.13
N GLU A 346 10.87 4.70 -14.26
CA GLU A 346 10.39 4.01 -15.46
C GLU A 346 11.37 2.87 -15.81
N LEU A 347 10.84 1.65 -15.87
CA LEU A 347 11.57 0.42 -16.20
C LEU A 347 11.61 0.21 -17.71
N SER A 348 12.66 -0.43 -18.22
CA SER A 348 12.76 -0.81 -19.64
C SER A 348 11.81 -1.95 -20.04
N LYS A 349 11.31 -2.73 -19.07
CA LYS A 349 10.46 -3.91 -19.28
C LYS A 349 9.27 -3.92 -18.33
N GLU A 350 8.14 -4.44 -18.82
CA GLU A 350 6.92 -4.68 -18.04
C GLU A 350 7.19 -5.71 -16.93
N ALA A 351 7.19 -5.24 -15.69
CA ALA A 351 7.37 -6.07 -14.50
C ALA A 351 6.02 -6.53 -13.96
N TYR A 352 5.98 -7.72 -13.37
CA TYR A 352 4.81 -8.28 -12.68
C TYR A 352 4.97 -8.24 -11.15
N TYR A 353 6.22 -8.34 -10.67
CA TYR A 353 6.57 -8.30 -9.25
C TYR A 353 7.90 -7.57 -9.08
N ILE A 354 8.08 -6.89 -7.95
CA ILE A 354 9.32 -6.19 -7.63
C ILE A 354 9.76 -6.44 -6.20
N THR A 355 11.08 -6.46 -5.99
CA THR A 355 11.68 -6.37 -4.66
C THR A 355 12.92 -5.48 -4.69
N ILE A 356 13.29 -4.94 -3.53
CA ILE A 356 14.30 -3.89 -3.41
C ILE A 356 15.37 -4.37 -2.46
N ASP A 357 16.59 -4.53 -2.96
CA ASP A 357 17.75 -4.68 -2.12
C ASP A 357 18.35 -3.31 -1.82
N LYS A 358 18.38 -2.97 -0.53
CA LYS A 358 18.91 -1.70 -0.06
C LYS A 358 20.44 -1.68 -0.03
N THR A 359 21.09 -2.83 0.06
CA THR A 359 22.54 -2.93 0.25
C THR A 359 23.27 -2.64 -1.06
N LEU A 360 22.81 -3.23 -2.15
CA LEU A 360 23.32 -3.03 -3.50
C LEU A 360 22.62 -1.87 -4.22
N GLN A 361 21.59 -1.28 -3.62
CA GLN A 361 20.69 -0.32 -4.24
C GLN A 361 20.16 -0.83 -5.59
N ARG A 362 19.53 -2.01 -5.53
CA ARG A 362 19.01 -2.72 -6.70
C ARG A 362 17.53 -3.00 -6.59
N MET A 363 16.83 -2.88 -7.70
CA MET A 363 15.49 -3.42 -7.88
C MET A 363 15.55 -4.68 -8.72
N TYR A 364 14.97 -5.76 -8.21
CA TYR A 364 14.80 -7.01 -8.95
C TYR A 364 13.34 -7.10 -9.40
N ALA A 365 13.13 -7.21 -10.71
CA ALA A 365 11.82 -7.24 -11.34
C ALA A 365 11.60 -8.57 -12.05
N VAL A 366 10.47 -9.23 -11.75
CA VAL A 366 10.04 -10.42 -12.49
C VAL A 366 9.37 -9.98 -13.79
N VAL A 367 9.84 -10.51 -14.92
CA VAL A 367 9.34 -10.19 -16.26
C VAL A 367 9.03 -11.46 -17.03
N ARG A 368 8.12 -11.35 -18.02
CA ARG A 368 7.87 -12.44 -18.98
C ARG A 368 8.88 -12.42 -20.13
N LYS A 369 9.35 -13.60 -20.50
CA LYS A 369 10.10 -13.87 -21.73
C LYS A 369 9.16 -13.92 -22.94
N PRO A 370 9.67 -13.75 -24.18
CA PRO A 370 8.88 -13.90 -25.41
C PRO A 370 8.22 -15.29 -25.56
N ASP A 371 8.82 -16.33 -24.97
CA ASP A 371 8.31 -17.70 -24.95
C ASP A 371 7.26 -17.95 -23.84
N MET A 372 6.78 -16.89 -23.19
CA MET A 372 5.87 -16.90 -22.03
C MET A 372 6.46 -17.47 -20.73
N GLY A 373 7.74 -17.85 -20.71
CA GLY A 373 8.46 -18.21 -19.48
C GLY A 373 8.79 -16.99 -18.61
N TRP A 374 9.37 -17.23 -17.44
CA TRP A 374 9.74 -16.17 -16.49
C TRP A 374 11.24 -15.93 -16.45
N THR A 375 11.65 -14.69 -16.19
CA THR A 375 13.02 -14.32 -15.83
C THR A 375 13.01 -13.13 -14.87
N ILE A 376 14.18 -12.73 -14.39
CA ILE A 376 14.36 -11.62 -13.47
C ILE A 376 15.35 -10.64 -14.10
N VAL A 377 14.98 -9.37 -14.11
CA VAL A 377 15.82 -8.25 -14.55
C VAL A 377 16.20 -7.42 -13.33
N CYS A 378 17.46 -7.01 -13.28
CA CYS A 378 17.99 -6.17 -12.22
C CYS A 378 18.14 -4.73 -12.72
N TYR A 379 17.74 -3.75 -11.91
CA TYR A 379 17.92 -2.33 -12.19
C TYR A 379 18.71 -1.66 -11.07
N ALA A 380 19.55 -0.68 -11.42
CA ALA A 380 20.18 0.20 -10.44
C ALA A 380 19.20 1.29 -10.01
N ILE A 381 19.15 1.59 -8.72
CA ILE A 381 18.30 2.66 -8.15
C ILE A 381 19.14 3.56 -7.24
N ASP A 382 18.74 4.83 -7.09
CA ASP A 382 19.48 5.85 -6.32
C ASP A 382 18.85 6.19 -4.95
#